data_AF-A0A645H6A1-F1
#
_entry.id   AF-A0A645H6A1-F1
#
_cell.length_a   1.000
_cell.length_b   1.000
_cell.length_c   1.000
_cell.angle_alpha   90.00
_cell.angle_beta   90.00
_cell.angle_gamma   90.00
#
_symmetry.space_group_name_H-M   'P 1'
#
loop_
_entity.id
_entity.type
_entity.pdbx_description
1 polymer ?
#
loop_
_entity_poly.entity_id
_entity_poly.type
_entity_poly.pdbx_seq_one_letter_code
_entity_poly.pdbx_strand_id
1 'polypeptide(L)'
;MSGPTHNKGVQVISGYLGHKYAQDFPLSLSCRICFEQNYNGIDGDSASSTELYCILSSLAEVPISQELAVTGSVNQRGEIQAIGGVTHKIEGFFELCNKRGLTGNQGVIIPASNVRDLVLREEVVEAVKEGKFHIYPITHIDEGIEILTGVTAGKLGKNAKYPPTSINGLVLKKLRDYYKKSYSDVTARR
;
A
#
# COMPACT_ATOMS: atom_id res chain seq x y z
N MET A 1 -19.47 6.93 -0.59
CA MET A 1 -20.14 5.64 -0.82
C MET A 1 -19.38 4.52 -0.10
N SER A 2 -19.07 4.73 1.18
CA SER A 2 -18.20 3.85 1.95
C SER A 2 -18.93 3.30 3.16
N GLY A 3 -18.80 1.99 3.40
CA GLY A 3 -19.34 1.34 4.59
C GLY A 3 -18.52 1.66 5.86
N PRO A 4 -19.04 1.32 7.05
CA PRO A 4 -18.38 1.60 8.33
C PRO A 4 -16.98 0.98 8.45
N THR A 5 -16.78 -0.21 7.87
CA THR A 5 -15.49 -0.92 7.94
C THR A 5 -14.43 -0.23 7.10
N HIS A 6 -14.80 0.29 5.92
CA HIS A 6 -13.88 1.11 5.12
C HIS A 6 -13.51 2.41 5.83
N ASN A 7 -14.46 3.09 6.50
CA ASN A 7 -14.17 4.29 7.28
C ASN A 7 -13.18 4.03 8.42
N LYS A 8 -13.24 2.83 9.04
CA LYS A 8 -12.23 2.38 10.00
C LYS A 8 -10.85 2.25 9.35
N GLY A 9 -10.77 1.74 8.11
CA GLY A 9 -9.52 1.67 7.33
C GLY A 9 -8.84 3.04 7.19
N VAL A 10 -9.60 4.10 6.89
CA VAL A 10 -9.07 5.48 6.82
C VAL A 10 -8.49 5.96 8.15
N GLN A 11 -9.13 5.62 9.27
CA GLN A 11 -8.61 5.94 10.61
C GLN A 11 -7.33 5.15 10.91
N VAL A 12 -7.25 3.89 10.47
CA VAL A 12 -6.04 3.07 10.62
C VAL A 12 -4.87 3.66 9.83
N ILE A 13 -5.09 4.11 8.60
CA ILE A 13 -4.09 4.80 7.77
C ILE A 13 -3.60 6.07 8.47
N SER A 14 -4.52 6.88 9.00
CA SER A 14 -4.18 8.09 9.74
C SER A 14 -3.36 7.78 11.00
N GLY A 15 -3.73 6.74 11.75
CA GLY A 15 -2.98 6.24 12.91
C GLY A 15 -1.58 5.76 12.54
N TYR A 16 -1.45 5.02 11.44
CA TYR A 16 -0.16 4.57 10.91
C TYR A 16 0.76 5.74 10.56
N LEU A 17 0.26 6.72 9.79
CA LEU A 17 1.06 7.89 9.39
C LEU A 17 1.49 8.71 10.62
N GLY A 18 0.58 8.88 11.58
CA GLY A 18 0.84 9.53 12.85
C GLY A 18 1.95 8.82 13.62
N HIS A 19 1.79 7.51 13.84
CA HIS A 19 2.75 6.68 14.57
C HIS A 19 4.13 6.63 13.90
N LYS A 20 4.17 6.48 12.57
CA LYS A 20 5.44 6.24 11.85
C LYS A 20 6.23 7.52 11.55
N TYR A 21 5.55 8.65 11.32
CA TYR A 21 6.21 9.87 10.81
C TYR A 21 6.01 11.11 11.69
N ALA A 22 4.84 11.28 12.31
CA ALA A 22 4.47 12.52 13.00
C ALA A 22 4.68 12.42 14.51
N GLN A 23 5.91 12.07 14.92
CA GLN A 23 6.27 11.94 16.34
C GLN A 23 6.84 13.24 16.93
N ASP A 24 7.51 14.04 16.10
CA ASP A 24 8.18 15.30 16.47
C ASP A 24 7.49 16.56 15.91
N PHE A 25 6.46 16.39 15.08
CA PHE A 25 5.64 17.48 14.52
C PHE A 25 4.21 16.99 14.24
N PRO A 26 3.20 17.88 14.23
CA PRO A 26 1.83 17.50 13.91
C PRO A 26 1.68 17.11 12.43
N LEU A 27 0.92 16.06 12.15
CA LEU A 27 0.65 15.61 10.79
C LEU A 27 -0.20 16.65 10.04
N SER A 28 0.44 17.42 9.15
CA SER A 28 -0.20 18.45 8.33
C SER A 28 -0.38 17.92 6.91
N LEU A 29 -1.47 17.19 6.66
CA LEU A 29 -1.74 16.53 5.38
C LEU A 29 -3.24 16.56 5.06
N SER A 30 -3.58 16.94 3.83
CA SER A 30 -4.88 16.65 3.22
C SER A 30 -4.68 15.62 2.12
N CYS A 31 -5.36 14.48 2.23
CA CYS A 31 -5.25 13.39 1.28
C CYS A 31 -6.65 13.00 0.79
N ARG A 32 -6.77 12.68 -0.50
CA ARG A 32 -8.00 12.19 -1.12
C ARG A 32 -7.67 10.92 -1.88
N ILE A 33 -8.44 9.87 -1.62
CA ILE A 33 -8.35 8.60 -2.34
C ILE A 33 -9.67 8.40 -3.07
N CYS A 34 -9.57 7.95 -4.32
CA CYS A 34 -10.70 7.61 -5.16
C CYS A 34 -10.51 6.18 -5.67
N PHE A 35 -11.57 5.39 -5.64
CA PHE A 35 -11.64 4.15 -6.40
C PHE A 35 -12.27 4.49 -7.75
N GLU A 36 -11.43 4.60 -8.77
CA GLU A 36 -11.87 5.01 -10.09
C GLU A 36 -12.90 4.05 -10.67
N GLN A 37 -13.90 4.63 -11.36
CA GLN A 37 -15.00 3.92 -12.01
C GLN A 37 -15.80 2.98 -11.09
N ASN A 38 -15.80 3.21 -9.78
CA ASN A 38 -16.65 2.45 -8.86
C ASN A 38 -17.98 3.16 -8.60
N TYR A 39 -19.05 2.57 -9.11
CA TYR A 39 -20.42 3.07 -8.96
C TYR A 39 -21.22 2.35 -7.85
N ASN A 40 -20.60 1.35 -7.22
CA ASN A 40 -21.19 0.58 -6.14
C ASN A 40 -20.56 0.98 -4.79
N GLY A 41 -21.22 0.62 -3.68
CA GLY A 41 -20.65 0.79 -2.35
C GLY A 41 -19.41 -0.10 -2.15
N ILE A 42 -18.42 0.41 -1.44
CA ILE A 42 -17.26 -0.37 -0.96
C ILE A 42 -17.41 -0.57 0.55
N ASP A 43 -17.30 -1.81 1.00
CA ASP A 43 -17.17 -2.13 2.42
C ASP A 43 -16.15 -3.25 2.64
N GLY A 44 -15.53 -3.23 3.83
CA GLY A 44 -14.38 -4.06 4.19
C GLY A 44 -13.08 -3.27 4.31
N ASP A 45 -12.07 -3.90 4.90
CA ASP A 45 -10.74 -3.32 5.18
C ASP A 45 -9.64 -3.86 4.26
N SER A 46 -9.99 -4.78 3.34
CA SER A 46 -9.03 -5.48 2.49
C SER A 46 -8.30 -4.63 1.44
N ALA A 47 -8.70 -3.36 1.28
CA ALA A 47 -8.03 -2.39 0.41
C ALA A 47 -7.12 -1.40 1.17
N SER A 48 -7.11 -1.45 2.51
CA SER A 48 -6.40 -0.46 3.32
C SER A 48 -4.88 -0.46 3.11
N SER A 49 -4.27 -1.62 2.82
CA SER A 49 -2.86 -1.67 2.42
C SER A 49 -2.62 -0.98 1.07
N THR A 50 -3.47 -1.24 0.08
CA THR A 50 -3.43 -0.63 -1.25
C THR A 50 -3.55 0.90 -1.18
N GLU A 51 -4.52 1.39 -0.40
CA GLU A 51 -4.69 2.82 -0.14
C GLU A 51 -3.45 3.45 0.48
N LEU A 52 -2.85 2.76 1.47
CA LEU A 52 -1.62 3.23 2.10
C LEU A 52 -0.45 3.26 1.12
N TYR A 53 -0.29 2.26 0.25
CA TYR A 53 0.75 2.28 -0.79
C TYR A 53 0.60 3.47 -1.73
N CYS A 54 -0.61 3.80 -2.17
CA CYS A 54 -0.88 4.98 -2.99
C CYS A 54 -0.48 6.27 -2.28
N ILE A 55 -0.78 6.41 -0.98
CA ILE A 55 -0.38 7.57 -0.18
C ILE A 55 1.14 7.65 -0.07
N LEU A 56 1.81 6.55 0.28
CA LEU A 56 3.27 6.52 0.43
C LEU A 56 3.98 6.85 -0.88
N SER A 57 3.52 6.27 -1.99
CA SER A 57 4.01 6.58 -3.34
C SER A 57 3.83 8.06 -3.69
N SER A 58 2.64 8.63 -3.45
CA SER A 58 2.34 10.04 -3.70
C SER A 58 3.21 10.98 -2.86
N LEU A 59 3.42 10.68 -1.58
CA LEU A 59 4.27 11.47 -0.69
C LEU A 59 5.76 11.34 -1.05
N ALA A 60 6.21 10.15 -1.47
CA ALA A 60 7.59 9.89 -1.86
C ALA A 60 7.93 10.40 -3.27
N GLU A 61 6.92 10.67 -4.10
CA GLU A 61 7.06 10.96 -5.54
C GLU A 61 7.78 9.81 -6.28
N VAL A 62 7.50 8.57 -5.87
CA VAL A 62 8.06 7.35 -6.47
C VAL A 62 6.94 6.54 -7.10
N PRO A 63 7.01 6.19 -8.39
CA PRO A 63 5.96 5.42 -9.06
C PRO A 63 5.88 3.98 -8.52
N ILE A 64 4.68 3.42 -8.56
CA ILE A 64 4.42 2.01 -8.24
C ILE A 64 4.14 1.22 -9.53
N SER A 65 4.66 -0.01 -9.61
CA SER A 65 4.41 -0.92 -10.73
C SER A 65 2.92 -1.20 -10.87
N GLN A 66 2.43 -1.10 -12.11
CA GLN A 66 1.05 -1.47 -12.46
C GLN A 66 0.92 -2.94 -12.90
N GLU A 67 2.02 -3.68 -12.92
CA GLU A 67 2.02 -5.12 -13.20
C GLU A 67 1.52 -5.93 -11.99
N LEU A 68 1.46 -5.30 -10.81
CA LEU A 68 1.12 -5.96 -9.55
C LEU A 68 -0.22 -5.48 -9.01
N ALA A 69 -1.14 -6.42 -8.77
CA ALA A 69 -2.31 -6.17 -7.95
C ALA A 69 -1.99 -6.35 -6.46
N VAL A 70 -2.74 -5.68 -5.60
CA VAL A 70 -2.53 -5.70 -4.15
C VAL A 70 -3.84 -5.93 -3.44
N THR A 71 -3.85 -6.86 -2.48
CA THR A 71 -4.94 -7.04 -1.52
C THR A 71 -4.36 -7.29 -0.14
N GLY A 72 -5.01 -6.77 0.90
CA GLY A 72 -4.59 -6.98 2.27
C GLY A 72 -5.13 -5.88 3.18
N SER A 73 -5.56 -6.25 4.38
CA SER A 73 -5.81 -5.29 5.43
C SER A 73 -4.49 -4.91 6.09
N VAL A 74 -4.40 -3.73 6.71
CA VAL A 74 -3.23 -3.28 7.45
C VAL A 74 -3.68 -2.70 8.79
N ASN A 75 -2.89 -2.91 9.85
CA ASN A 75 -3.12 -2.26 11.14
C ASN A 75 -2.28 -0.98 11.33
N GLN A 76 -2.46 -0.28 12.45
CA GLN A 76 -1.76 0.99 12.72
C GLN A 76 -0.24 0.84 12.88
N ARG A 77 0.27 -0.39 13.06
CA ARG A 77 1.71 -0.67 13.14
C ARG A 77 2.32 -1.00 11.77
N GLY A 78 1.50 -1.14 10.73
CA GLY A 78 1.95 -1.52 9.39
C GLY A 78 1.96 -3.03 9.15
N GLU A 79 1.43 -3.83 10.07
CA GLU A 79 1.34 -5.29 9.93
C GLU A 79 0.18 -5.64 8.99
N ILE A 80 0.44 -6.53 8.04
CA ILE A 80 -0.52 -6.98 7.04
C ILE A 80 -1.42 -8.07 7.65
N GLN A 81 -2.72 -7.93 7.45
CA GLN A 81 -3.74 -8.79 8.03
C GLN A 81 -4.49 -9.59 6.95
N ALA A 82 -4.93 -10.79 7.34
CA ALA A 82 -5.66 -11.70 6.47
C ALA A 82 -6.95 -11.05 5.96
N ILE A 83 -7.35 -11.45 4.74
CA ILE A 83 -8.57 -10.98 4.08
C ILE A 83 -9.38 -12.17 3.58
N GLY A 84 -10.68 -11.94 3.35
CA GLY A 84 -11.56 -12.91 2.71
C GLY A 84 -11.40 -12.93 1.19
N GLY A 85 -11.64 -14.09 0.58
CA GLY A 85 -11.70 -14.25 -0.89
C GLY A 85 -10.37 -14.05 -1.61
N VAL A 86 -9.23 -14.32 -0.96
CA VAL A 86 -7.88 -14.15 -1.52
C VAL A 86 -7.71 -14.90 -2.85
N THR A 87 -8.19 -16.15 -2.95
CA THR A 87 -8.17 -16.97 -4.17
C THR A 87 -8.86 -16.27 -5.32
N HIS A 88 -10.11 -15.82 -5.12
CA HIS A 88 -10.89 -15.13 -6.16
C HIS A 88 -10.22 -13.83 -6.62
N LYS A 89 -9.56 -13.11 -5.71
CA LYS A 89 -8.84 -11.88 -6.06
C LYS A 89 -7.60 -12.16 -6.91
N ILE A 90 -6.83 -13.20 -6.57
CA ILE A 90 -5.67 -13.63 -7.36
C ILE A 90 -6.12 -14.05 -8.76
N GLU A 91 -7.12 -14.94 -8.83
CA GLU A 91 -7.61 -15.47 -10.09
C GLU A 91 -8.25 -14.42 -10.98
N GLY A 92 -8.97 -13.45 -10.40
CA GLY A 92 -9.56 -12.35 -11.16
C GLY A 92 -8.51 -11.44 -11.80
N PHE A 93 -7.41 -11.16 -11.08
CA PHE A 93 -6.30 -10.39 -11.67
C PHE A 93 -5.53 -11.19 -12.72
N PHE A 94 -5.29 -12.47 -12.46
CA PHE A 94 -4.67 -13.37 -13.43
C PHE A 94 -5.48 -13.45 -14.74
N GLU A 95 -6.81 -13.62 -14.65
CA GLU A 95 -7.68 -13.68 -15.83
C GLU A 95 -7.60 -12.39 -16.67
N LEU A 96 -7.58 -11.23 -16.01
CA LEU A 96 -7.38 -9.94 -16.68
C LEU A 96 -6.02 -9.86 -17.40
N CYS A 97 -4.95 -10.27 -16.72
CA CYS A 97 -3.61 -10.29 -17.29
C CYS A 97 -3.52 -11.25 -18.48
N ASN A 98 -4.06 -12.46 -18.33
CA ASN A 98 -4.06 -13.47 -19.37
C ASN A 98 -4.84 -13.01 -20.63
N LYS A 99 -6.02 -12.39 -20.45
CA LYS A 99 -6.81 -11.82 -21.56
C LYS A 99 -6.08 -10.70 -22.30
N ARG A 100 -5.19 -9.96 -21.62
CA ARG A 100 -4.38 -8.88 -22.20
C ARG A 100 -3.02 -9.35 -22.72
N GLY A 101 -2.69 -10.62 -22.51
CA GLY A 101 -1.35 -11.17 -22.71
C GLY A 101 -0.48 -11.03 -21.47
N LEU A 102 0.06 -12.15 -20.98
CA LEU A 102 0.96 -12.17 -19.84
C LEU A 102 2.31 -11.52 -20.20
N THR A 103 2.77 -10.59 -19.36
CA THR A 103 4.08 -9.92 -19.56
C THR A 103 5.25 -10.70 -18.97
N GLY A 104 4.97 -11.67 -18.10
CA GLY A 104 5.97 -12.41 -17.34
C GLY A 104 6.36 -11.78 -16.01
N ASN A 105 5.98 -10.53 -15.75
CA ASN A 105 6.28 -9.83 -14.48
C ASN A 105 5.03 -9.59 -13.61
N GLN A 106 3.85 -9.89 -14.15
CA GLN A 106 2.58 -9.64 -13.46
C GLN A 106 2.39 -10.54 -12.24
N GLY A 107 1.65 -10.05 -11.25
CA GLY A 107 1.45 -10.82 -10.03
C GLY A 107 0.56 -10.15 -9.00
N VAL A 108 0.44 -10.78 -7.84
CA VAL A 108 -0.39 -10.29 -6.74
C VAL A 108 0.38 -10.29 -5.42
N ILE A 109 0.33 -9.17 -4.73
CA ILE A 109 0.80 -9.04 -3.35
C ILE A 109 -0.35 -9.39 -2.40
N ILE A 110 -0.12 -10.32 -1.48
CA ILE A 110 -1.14 -10.85 -0.56
C ILE A 110 -0.63 -10.92 0.89
N PRO A 111 -1.54 -11.03 1.89
CA PRO A 111 -1.14 -11.33 3.26
C PRO A 111 -0.47 -12.71 3.35
N ALA A 112 0.70 -12.80 3.98
CA ALA A 112 1.37 -14.07 4.22
C ALA A 112 0.49 -15.05 5.04
N SER A 113 -0.36 -14.52 5.92
CA SER A 113 -1.33 -15.29 6.70
C SER A 113 -2.41 -15.98 5.87
N ASN A 114 -2.66 -15.52 4.63
CA ASN A 114 -3.61 -16.13 3.71
C ASN A 114 -3.00 -17.25 2.84
N VAL A 115 -1.67 -17.48 2.89
CA VAL A 115 -1.02 -18.52 2.07
C VAL A 115 -1.64 -19.90 2.30
N ARG A 116 -2.01 -20.20 3.55
CA ARG A 116 -2.67 -21.47 3.94
C ARG A 116 -4.08 -21.64 3.37
N ASP A 117 -4.71 -20.54 2.93
CA ASP A 117 -6.08 -20.52 2.40
C ASP A 117 -6.10 -20.66 0.86
N LEU A 118 -4.92 -20.72 0.22
CA LEU A 118 -4.81 -20.73 -1.24
C LEU A 118 -5.16 -22.11 -1.81
N VAL A 119 -6.23 -22.12 -2.60
CA VAL A 119 -6.62 -23.24 -3.46
C VAL A 119 -6.87 -22.65 -4.85
N LEU A 120 -5.80 -22.51 -5.63
CA LEU A 120 -5.81 -21.84 -6.93
C LEU A 120 -6.16 -22.82 -8.06
N ARG A 121 -6.83 -22.33 -9.10
CA ARG A 121 -7.01 -23.06 -10.36
C ARG A 121 -5.65 -23.46 -10.96
N GLU A 122 -5.63 -24.63 -11.60
CA GLU A 122 -4.41 -25.25 -12.13
C GLU A 122 -3.67 -24.35 -13.13
N GLU A 123 -4.40 -23.59 -13.96
CA GLU A 123 -3.81 -22.62 -14.90
C GLU A 123 -2.98 -21.53 -14.21
N VAL A 124 -3.39 -21.08 -13.01
CA VAL A 124 -2.65 -20.08 -12.24
C VAL A 124 -1.41 -20.71 -11.65
N VAL A 125 -1.55 -21.92 -11.10
CA VAL A 125 -0.42 -22.68 -10.54
C VAL A 125 0.64 -22.93 -11.61
N GLU A 126 0.23 -23.30 -12.82
CA GLU A 126 1.16 -23.56 -13.91
C GLU A 126 1.85 -22.27 -14.39
N ALA A 127 1.10 -21.17 -14.56
CA ALA A 127 1.70 -19.88 -14.89
C ALA A 127 2.73 -19.40 -13.85
N VAL A 128 2.49 -19.69 -12.56
CA VAL A 128 3.45 -19.40 -11.49
C VAL A 128 4.70 -20.28 -11.58
N LYS A 129 4.54 -21.59 -11.82
CA LYS A 129 5.68 -22.51 -12.01
C LYS A 129 6.54 -22.13 -13.21
N GLU A 130 5.90 -21.69 -14.29
CA GLU A 130 6.57 -21.23 -15.52
C GLU A 130 7.17 -19.82 -15.39
N GLY A 131 7.00 -19.15 -14.24
CA GLY A 131 7.53 -17.81 -13.99
C GLY A 131 6.80 -16.70 -14.78
N LYS A 132 5.61 -16.98 -15.32
CA LYS A 132 4.81 -16.02 -16.09
C LYS A 132 3.91 -15.14 -15.21
N PHE A 133 3.65 -15.57 -13.99
CA PHE A 133 2.84 -14.86 -13.00
C PHE A 133 3.42 -15.07 -11.60
N HIS A 134 3.27 -14.10 -10.69
CA HIS A 134 3.95 -14.13 -9.40
C HIS A 134 2.98 -13.89 -8.23
N ILE A 135 3.23 -14.54 -7.09
CA ILE A 135 2.47 -14.32 -5.86
C ILE A 135 3.45 -13.94 -4.75
N TYR A 136 3.25 -12.76 -4.17
CA TYR A 136 4.15 -12.18 -3.17
C TYR A 136 3.47 -12.13 -1.80
N PRO A 137 3.69 -13.11 -0.92
CA PRO A 137 3.21 -13.04 0.45
C PRO A 137 4.04 -12.05 1.28
N ILE A 138 3.37 -11.11 1.93
CA ILE A 138 4.00 -10.10 2.79
C ILE A 138 3.40 -10.08 4.19
N THR A 139 4.20 -9.66 5.17
CA THR A 139 3.84 -9.51 6.57
C THR A 139 3.77 -8.05 7.02
N HIS A 140 4.46 -7.16 6.30
CA HIS A 140 4.52 -5.74 6.64
C HIS A 140 4.40 -4.84 5.40
N ILE A 141 3.83 -3.65 5.57
CA ILE A 141 3.69 -2.65 4.50
C ILE A 141 5.04 -2.20 3.90
N ASP A 142 6.14 -2.43 4.61
CA ASP A 142 7.46 -2.04 4.13
C ASP A 142 7.95 -3.02 3.05
N GLU A 143 7.57 -4.30 3.14
CA GLU A 143 7.90 -5.30 2.14
C GLU A 143 7.13 -5.04 0.84
N GLY A 144 5.83 -4.74 0.93
CA GLY A 144 5.02 -4.49 -0.26
C GLY A 144 5.40 -3.20 -0.99
N ILE A 145 5.78 -2.13 -0.29
CA ILE A 145 6.19 -0.88 -0.96
C ILE A 145 7.54 -1.06 -1.65
N GLU A 146 8.44 -1.88 -1.11
CA GLU A 146 9.70 -2.25 -1.75
C GLU A 146 9.45 -3.01 -3.06
N ILE A 147 8.54 -4.00 -3.02
CA ILE A 147 8.15 -4.77 -4.22
C ILE A 147 7.52 -3.86 -5.28
N LEU A 148 6.62 -2.95 -4.88
CA LEU A 148 5.91 -2.07 -5.82
C LEU A 148 6.80 -1.02 -6.47
N THR A 149 7.83 -0.53 -5.77
CA THR A 149 8.65 0.61 -6.21
C THR A 149 10.05 0.23 -6.67
N GLY A 150 10.56 -0.95 -6.25
CA GLY A 150 11.96 -1.31 -6.40
C GLY A 150 12.93 -0.52 -5.50
N VAL A 151 12.40 0.31 -4.60
CA VAL A 151 13.19 1.17 -3.70
C VAL A 151 13.03 0.68 -2.27
N THR A 152 14.14 0.56 -1.54
CA THR A 152 14.12 0.16 -0.13
C THR A 152 13.18 1.07 0.69
N ALA A 153 12.36 0.50 1.57
CA ALA A 153 11.51 1.26 2.48
C ALA A 153 12.38 2.08 3.45
N GLY A 154 13.45 1.46 3.94
CA GLY A 154 14.43 2.03 4.85
C GLY A 154 13.96 2.05 6.30
N LYS A 155 14.83 1.64 7.22
CA LYS A 155 14.54 1.56 8.65
C LYS A 155 15.03 2.81 9.38
N LEU A 156 14.41 3.09 10.53
CA LEU A 156 14.86 4.16 11.39
C LEU A 156 16.25 3.81 11.97
N GLY A 157 17.27 4.58 11.61
CA GLY A 157 18.63 4.39 12.11
C GLY A 157 18.78 4.87 13.57
N LYS A 158 19.95 4.59 14.17
CA LYS A 158 20.29 4.98 15.55
C LYS A 158 20.12 6.48 15.86
N ASN A 159 20.19 7.32 14.84
CA ASN A 159 20.03 8.78 14.95
C ASN A 159 18.57 9.25 14.76
N ALA A 160 17.59 8.35 14.88
CA ALA A 160 16.17 8.63 14.62
C ALA A 160 15.92 9.22 13.21
N LYS A 161 16.68 8.74 12.21
CA LYS A 161 16.57 9.18 10.81
C LYS A 161 16.47 7.98 9.88
N TYR A 162 15.60 8.08 8.88
CA TYR A 162 15.56 7.15 7.74
C TYR A 162 16.66 7.49 6.72
N PRO A 163 17.15 6.52 5.93
CA PRO A 163 18.04 6.80 4.80
C PRO A 163 17.37 7.79 3.83
N PRO A 164 18.05 8.85 3.36
CA PRO A 164 17.42 9.91 2.57
C PRO A 164 16.81 9.45 1.23
N THR A 165 17.35 8.37 0.65
CA THR A 165 16.90 7.80 -0.63
C THR A 165 15.87 6.68 -0.47
N SER A 166 15.51 6.32 0.76
CA SER A 166 14.49 5.29 1.01
C SER A 166 13.08 5.88 0.96
N ILE A 167 12.06 5.04 0.75
CA ILE A 167 10.67 5.51 0.72
C ILE A 167 10.31 6.26 2.02
N ASN A 168 10.58 5.67 3.18
CA ASN A 168 10.28 6.30 4.46
C ASN A 168 11.05 7.63 4.67
N GLY A 169 12.26 7.75 4.11
CA GLY A 169 13.03 9.00 4.13
C GLY A 169 12.42 10.10 3.26
N LEU A 170 11.99 9.75 2.05
CA LEU A 170 11.32 10.67 1.12
C LEU A 170 9.97 11.14 1.68
N VAL A 171 9.16 10.21 2.20
CA VAL A 171 7.87 10.51 2.83
C VAL A 171 8.05 11.46 4.02
N LEU A 172 8.97 11.16 4.94
CA LEU A 172 9.23 12.00 6.11
C LEU A 172 9.68 13.41 5.70
N LYS A 173 10.54 13.51 4.67
CA LYS A 173 10.97 14.81 4.14
C LYS A 173 9.78 15.62 3.62
N LYS A 174 8.92 15.02 2.78
CA LYS A 174 7.74 15.69 2.21
C LYS A 174 6.78 16.18 3.30
N LEU A 175 6.50 15.35 4.29
CA LEU A 175 5.61 15.69 5.42
C LEU A 175 6.17 16.85 6.26
N ARG A 176 7.49 16.87 6.51
CA ARG A 176 8.14 18.00 7.19
C ARG A 176 8.05 19.29 6.37
N ASP A 177 8.16 19.20 5.04
CA ASP A 177 8.04 20.36 4.17
C ASP A 177 6.60 20.91 4.16
N TYR A 178 5.58 20.05 4.18
CA TYR A 178 4.18 20.47 4.36
C TYR A 178 3.97 21.19 5.69
N TYR A 179 4.49 20.63 6.78
CA TYR A 179 4.41 21.25 8.09
C TYR A 179 5.06 22.65 8.11
N LYS A 180 6.30 22.79 7.60
CA LYS A 180 6.97 24.10 7.51
C LYS A 180 6.15 25.14 6.73
N LYS A 181 5.59 24.74 5.58
CA LYS A 181 4.75 25.63 4.75
C LYS A 181 3.47 26.06 5.46
N SER A 182 2.82 25.13 6.18
CA SER A 182 1.63 25.47 6.96
C SER A 182 1.91 26.50 8.07
N TYR A 183 3.13 26.50 8.63
CA TYR A 183 3.54 27.46 9.66
C TYR A 183 3.90 28.83 9.09
N SER A 184 4.58 28.88 7.94
CA SER A 184 4.91 30.13 7.26
C SER A 184 3.67 30.88 6.75
N ASP A 185 2.65 30.15 6.27
CA ASP A 185 1.39 30.75 5.83
C ASP A 185 0.60 31.39 6.99
N VAL A 186 0.72 30.85 8.20
CA VAL A 186 0.06 31.40 9.40
C VAL A 186 0.78 32.65 9.91
N THR A 187 2.10 32.72 9.77
CA THR A 187 2.89 33.90 10.18
C THR A 187 2.85 35.02 9.15
N ALA A 188 2.70 34.72 7.85
CA ALA A 188 2.57 35.73 6.79
C ALA A 188 1.16 36.36 6.69
N ARG A 189 0.15 35.75 7.32
CA ARG A 189 -1.24 36.26 7.37
C ARG A 189 -1.57 37.03 8.66
N ARG A 190 -0.59 37.24 9.53
CA ARG A 190 -0.65 38.12 10.70
C ARG A 190 0.15 39.39 10.42
#